data_AF-A0A2N2NG07-F1
#
_entry.id   AF-A0A2N2NG07-F1
#
_cell.length_a   1.000
_cell.length_b   1.000
_cell.length_c   1.000
_cell.angle_alpha   90.00
_cell.angle_beta   90.00
_cell.angle_gamma   90.00
#
_symmetry.space_group_name_H-M   'P 1'
#
loop_
_entity.id
_entity.type
_entity.pdbx_description
1 polymer ?
#
loop_
_entity_poly.entity_id
_entity_poly.type
_entity_poly.pdbx_seq_one_letter_code
_entity_poly.pdbx_strand_id
1 'polypeptide(L)'
;MALEISPFFSGDQTFYCVVKVANAPEDTTLKAVWTAVDVEGVDPNILISEFELTTESENEFTFNLQNDQLWPPGSYKVEIFMDGTLEKTLEFEVQ
;
A
#
# COMPACT_ATOMS: atom_id res chain seq x y z
N MET A 1 12.72 8.03 -4.58
CA MET A 1 11.46 7.30 -4.80
C MET A 1 10.28 8.27 -4.72
N ALA A 2 9.28 8.11 -5.58
CA ALA A 2 7.99 8.80 -5.50
C ALA A 2 6.87 7.75 -5.32
N LEU A 3 5.83 8.10 -4.55
CA LEU A 3 4.69 7.23 -4.28
C LEU A 3 3.39 8.01 -4.47
N GLU A 4 2.37 7.34 -4.99
CA GLU A 4 1.05 7.91 -5.23
C GLU A 4 -0.05 6.93 -4.78
N ILE A 5 -1.02 7.42 -4.01
CA ILE A 5 -2.28 6.75 -3.66
C ILE A 5 -3.39 7.82 -3.62
N SER A 6 -4.63 7.45 -3.93
CA SER A 6 -5.77 8.32 -3.70
C SER A 6 -6.00 8.49 -2.19
N PRO A 7 -6.26 9.71 -1.68
CA PRO A 7 -6.52 9.92 -0.26
C PRO A 7 -7.90 9.41 0.20
N PHE A 8 -8.82 9.18 -0.74
CA PHE A 8 -10.18 8.73 -0.47
C PHE A 8 -10.59 7.64 -1.45
N PHE A 9 -11.28 6.62 -0.93
CA PHE A 9 -11.89 5.55 -1.70
C PHE A 9 -13.34 5.31 -1.25
N SER A 10 -14.18 4.84 -2.17
CA SER A 10 -15.46 4.21 -1.82
C SER A 10 -15.22 2.74 -1.43
N GLY A 11 -16.10 2.20 -0.58
CA GLY A 11 -15.94 0.85 -0.01
C GLY A 11 -15.84 -0.29 -1.03
N ASP A 12 -16.29 -0.11 -2.27
CA ASP A 12 -16.23 -1.11 -3.34
C ASP A 12 -14.95 -1.03 -4.20
N GLN A 13 -14.08 -0.04 -3.95
CA GLN A 13 -12.91 0.20 -4.79
C GLN A 13 -11.72 -0.68 -4.41
N THR A 14 -10.91 -0.99 -5.43
CA THR A 14 -9.55 -1.50 -5.24
C THR A 14 -8.62 -0.35 -4.90
N PHE A 15 -7.79 -0.52 -3.86
CA PHE A 15 -6.74 0.43 -3.53
C PHE A 15 -5.54 0.20 -4.43
N TYR A 16 -4.98 1.27 -4.99
CA TYR A 16 -3.78 1.21 -5.83
C TYR A 16 -2.73 2.16 -5.27
N CYS A 17 -1.55 1.62 -4.95
CA CYS A 17 -0.36 2.37 -4.60
C CYS A 17 0.67 2.22 -5.73
N VAL A 18 0.98 3.34 -6.40
CA VAL A 18 1.98 3.37 -7.47
C VAL A 18 3.31 3.83 -6.89
N VAL A 19 4.35 3.05 -7.16
CA VAL A 19 5.72 3.25 -6.68
C VAL A 19 6.64 3.51 -7.86
N LYS A 20 7.25 4.69 -7.88
CA LYS A 20 8.26 5.06 -8.89
C LYS A 20 9.62 5.13 -8.24
N VAL A 21 10.53 4.24 -8.64
CA VAL A 21 11.90 4.21 -8.16
C VAL A 21 12.82 4.65 -9.30
N ALA A 22 13.56 5.75 -9.08
CA ALA A 22 14.49 6.24 -10.08
C ALA A 22 15.84 5.55 -9.89
N ASN A 23 16.33 4.85 -10.92
CA ASN A 23 17.62 4.17 -10.93
C ASN A 23 17.77 3.19 -9.76
N ALA A 24 16.74 2.40 -9.45
CA ALA A 24 16.91 1.26 -8.54
C ALA A 24 17.97 0.33 -9.14
N PRO A 25 18.98 -0.11 -8.38
CA PRO A 25 19.76 -1.25 -8.77
C PRO A 25 18.85 -2.45 -9.07
N GLU A 26 19.21 -3.28 -10.04
CA GLU A 26 18.68 -4.64 -10.12
C GLU A 26 18.87 -5.31 -8.75
N ASP A 27 17.92 -6.16 -8.35
CA ASP A 27 17.87 -6.83 -7.05
C ASP A 27 17.43 -5.96 -5.84
N THR A 28 16.94 -4.73 -6.05
CA THR A 28 16.28 -3.96 -4.97
C THR A 28 14.97 -4.63 -4.57
N THR A 29 14.68 -4.77 -3.28
CA THR A 29 13.40 -5.32 -2.81
C THR A 29 12.42 -4.20 -2.46
N LEU A 30 11.18 -4.32 -2.92
CA LEU A 30 10.07 -3.43 -2.56
C LEU A 30 8.98 -4.24 -1.87
N LYS A 31 8.56 -3.79 -0.68
CA LYS A 31 7.48 -4.42 0.07
C LYS A 31 6.40 -3.40 0.40
N ALA A 32 5.14 -3.75 0.14
CA ALA A 32 3.96 -3.01 0.59
C ALA A 32 3.28 -3.74 1.74
N VAL A 33 2.95 -3.00 2.81
CA VAL A 33 2.24 -3.51 3.98
C VAL A 33 0.97 -2.68 4.18
N TRP A 34 -0.18 -3.32 4.06
CA TRP A 34 -1.49 -2.69 4.17
C TRP A 34 -2.10 -2.93 5.55
N THR A 35 -2.54 -1.87 6.22
CA THR A 35 -3.07 -1.92 7.60
C THR A 35 -4.39 -1.17 7.70
N ALA A 36 -5.38 -1.77 8.37
CA ALA A 36 -6.56 -1.09 8.87
C ALA A 36 -6.16 -0.38 10.18
N VAL A 37 -6.18 0.95 10.20
CA VAL A 37 -5.65 1.74 11.33
C VAL A 37 -6.73 1.96 12.38
N ASP A 38 -7.84 2.58 11.97
CA ASP A 38 -9.03 2.81 12.78
C ASP A 38 -10.24 2.70 11.84
N VAL A 39 -10.88 1.53 11.87
CA VAL A 39 -11.88 1.09 10.91
C VAL A 39 -13.11 0.57 11.65
N GLU A 40 -14.30 0.94 11.18
CA GLU A 40 -15.54 0.55 11.85
C GLU A 40 -15.69 -0.98 11.95
N GLY A 41 -15.90 -1.48 13.18
CA GLY A 41 -16.15 -2.90 13.43
C GLY A 41 -14.90 -3.79 13.35
N VAL A 42 -13.70 -3.21 13.26
CA VAL A 42 -12.42 -3.92 13.23
C VAL A 42 -11.54 -3.41 14.38
N ASP A 43 -10.74 -4.30 14.99
CA ASP A 43 -9.74 -3.88 15.96
C ASP A 43 -8.71 -2.92 15.29
N PRO A 44 -8.17 -1.93 16.01
CA PRO A 44 -7.24 -0.98 15.42
C PRO A 44 -5.87 -1.62 15.09
N ASN A 45 -5.20 -1.08 14.07
CA ASN A 45 -3.88 -1.50 13.59
C ASN A 45 -3.78 -2.98 13.17
N ILE A 46 -4.81 -3.47 12.46
CA ILE A 46 -4.83 -4.83 11.93
C ILE A 46 -4.12 -4.89 10.57
N LEU A 47 -3.13 -5.76 10.46
CA LEU A 47 -2.51 -6.12 9.20
C LEU A 47 -3.54 -6.77 8.29
N ILE A 48 -3.74 -6.20 7.10
CA ILE A 48 -4.66 -6.75 6.09
C ILE A 48 -3.90 -7.68 5.16
N SER A 49 -2.80 -7.20 4.59
CA SER A 49 -2.01 -7.93 3.60
C SER A 49 -0.61 -7.33 3.47
N GLU A 50 0.33 -8.13 3.02
CA GLU A 50 1.66 -7.68 2.60
C GLU A 50 2.08 -8.38 1.31
N PHE A 51 2.84 -7.68 0.48
CA PHE A 51 3.41 -8.22 -0.74
C PHE A 51 4.80 -7.65 -0.98
N GLU A 52 5.73 -8.50 -1.37
CA GLU A 52 7.12 -8.14 -1.65
C GLU A 52 7.49 -8.60 -3.06
N LEU A 53 8.23 -7.75 -3.77
CA LEU A 53 8.80 -8.04 -5.07
C LEU A 53 10.24 -7.58 -5.14
N THR A 54 10.98 -8.14 -6.09
CA THR A 54 12.34 -7.70 -6.42
C THR A 54 12.27 -6.94 -7.73
N THR A 55 12.91 -5.76 -7.79
CA THR A 55 12.94 -4.93 -8.98
C THR A 55 13.85 -5.56 -10.03
N GLU A 56 13.38 -5.60 -11.27
CA GLU A 56 14.20 -5.96 -12.42
C GLU A 56 14.56 -4.70 -13.22
N SER A 57 14.08 -4.59 -14.46
CA SER A 57 14.38 -3.46 -15.35
C SER A 57 13.30 -2.37 -15.33
N GLU A 58 12.16 -2.61 -14.67
CA GLU A 58 11.12 -1.60 -14.49
C GLU A 58 11.49 -0.55 -13.43
N ASN A 59 10.91 0.64 -13.57
CA ASN A 59 11.06 1.73 -12.61
C ASN A 59 9.72 2.15 -11.98
N GLU A 60 8.63 1.51 -12.36
CA GLU A 60 7.28 1.77 -11.88
C GLU A 60 6.62 0.45 -11.50
N PHE A 61 6.08 0.40 -10.29
CA PHE A 61 5.48 -0.79 -9.70
C PHE A 61 4.12 -0.41 -9.11
N THR A 62 3.14 -1.29 -9.26
CA THR A 62 1.81 -1.08 -8.67
C THR A 62 1.54 -2.16 -7.65
N PHE A 63 1.26 -1.74 -6.41
CA PHE A 63 0.70 -2.61 -5.39
C PHE A 63 -0.79 -2.32 -5.30
N ASN A 64 -1.62 -3.37 -5.35
CA ASN A 64 -3.05 -3.23 -5.21
C ASN A 64 -3.60 -4.08 -4.07
N LEU A 65 -4.69 -3.61 -3.47
CA LEU A 65 -5.43 -4.33 -2.45
C LEU A 65 -6.91 -4.33 -2.81
N GLN A 66 -7.48 -5.53 -2.92
CA GLN A 66 -8.90 -5.76 -3.20
C GLN A 66 -9.53 -6.55 -2.06
N ASN A 67 -10.84 -6.41 -1.91
CA ASN A 67 -11.65 -7.17 -0.98
C ASN A 67 -12.86 -7.75 -1.72
N ASP A 68 -13.25 -8.98 -1.38
CA ASP A 68 -14.44 -9.62 -1.96
C ASP A 68 -15.74 -9.00 -1.40
N GLN A 69 -15.62 -8.24 -0.30
CA GLN A 69 -16.69 -7.45 0.31
C GLN A 69 -16.36 -5.95 0.29
N LEU A 70 -17.31 -5.12 0.74
CA LEU A 70 -17.03 -3.70 0.94
C LEU A 70 -16.00 -3.49 2.04
N TRP A 71 -15.04 -2.60 1.78
CA TRP A 71 -14.19 -2.04 2.83
C TRP A 71 -15.04 -1.25 3.82
N PRO A 72 -14.92 -1.52 5.13
CA PRO A 72 -15.61 -0.70 6.12
C PRO A 72 -15.06 0.73 6.13
N PRO A 73 -15.88 1.74 6.43
CA PRO A 73 -15.41 3.11 6.56
C PRO A 73 -14.34 3.25 7.64
N GLY A 74 -13.38 4.15 7.41
CA GLY A 74 -12.31 4.42 8.36
C GLY A 74 -10.98 4.73 7.71
N SER A 75 -9.94 4.74 8.54
CA SER A 75 -8.57 5.08 8.16
C SER A 75 -7.73 3.84 7.93
N TYR A 76 -6.97 3.89 6.85
CA TYR A 76 -6.11 2.83 6.37
C TYR A 76 -4.74 3.41 6.03
N LYS A 77 -3.73 2.54 5.97
CA LYS A 77 -2.41 2.92 5.48
C LYS A 77 -1.78 1.84 4.61
N VAL A 78 -0.86 2.28 3.76
CA VAL A 78 0.14 1.43 3.12
C VAL A 78 1.54 1.93 3.50
N GLU A 79 2.36 1.02 3.97
CA GLU A 79 3.77 1.25 4.26
C GLU A 79 4.60 0.62 3.15
N ILE A 80 5.49 1.40 2.55
CA ILE A 80 6.41 0.94 1.51
C ILE A 80 7.80 0.85 2.10
N PHE A 81 8.38 -0.34 1.99
CA PHE A 81 9.73 -0.65 2.38
C PHE A 81 10.60 -0.88 1.15
N MET A 82 11.85 -0.42 1.23
CA MET A 82 12.91 -0.70 0.26
C MET A 82 14.07 -1.36 1.00
N ASP A 83 14.48 -2.56 0.57
CA ASP A 83 15.55 -3.33 1.21
C ASP A 83 15.35 -3.49 2.73
N GLY A 84 14.11 -3.78 3.12
CA GLY A 84 13.69 -3.93 4.51
C GLY A 84 13.61 -2.63 5.32
N THR A 85 13.93 -1.48 4.73
CA THR A 85 13.86 -0.17 5.38
C THR A 85 12.55 0.52 5.04
N LEU A 86 11.82 1.01 6.06
CA LEU A 86 10.61 1.81 5.84
C LEU A 86 10.99 3.12 5.16
N GLU A 87 10.51 3.32 3.94
CA GLU A 87 10.76 4.54 3.18
C GLU A 87 9.64 5.56 3.39
N LYS A 88 8.39 5.09 3.33
CA LYS A 88 7.22 5.96 3.39
C LYS A 88 6.00 5.22 3.92
N THR A 89 5.15 6.00 4.59
CA THR A 89 3.79 5.64 4.96
C THR A 89 2.84 6.56 4.19
N LEU A 90 1.82 5.98 3.57
CA LEU A 90 0.73 6.72 2.94
C LEU A 90 -0.57 6.35 3.63
N GLU A 91 -1.32 7.36 4.04
CA GLU A 91 -2.62 7.22 4.71
C GLU A 91 -3.73 7.57 3.73
N PHE A 92 -4.85 6.87 3.86
CA PHE A 92 -6.06 7.12 3.08
C PHE A 92 -7.30 6.71 3.88
N GLU A 93 -8.47 7.17 3.42
CA GLU A 93 -9.75 6.87 4.04
C GLU A 93 -10.69 6.13 3.09
N VAL A 94 -11.55 5.30 3.66
CA VAL A 94 -12.74 4.77 3.00
C VAL A 94 -13.97 5.51 3.52
N GLN A 95 -14.82 5.99 2.60
CA GLN A 95 -16.04 6.76 2.88
C GLN A 95 -17.28 6.16 2.21
#